data_AF-A0A7S3X3I3-F1
#
_entry.id   AF-A0A7S3X3I3-F1
#
_cell.length_a   1.000
_cell.length_b   1.000
_cell.length_c   1.000
_cell.angle_alpha   90.00
_cell.angle_beta   90.00
_cell.angle_gamma   90.00
#
_symmetry.space_group_name_H-M   'P 1'
#
loop_
_entity.id
_entity.type
_entity.pdbx_description
1 polymer ?
#
loop_
_entity_poly.entity_id
_entity_poly.type
_entity_poly.pdbx_seq_one_letter_code
_entity_poly.pdbx_strand_id
1 'polypeptide(L)'
;DRDGSLTMRYFRVSSSAAEYAMLASYADCACGLVILLHGSSGATWSSVMYAKMMANVGHVVVMPDSMAMPDSMGLKGSGTLKTTAEIDTLDYWGSSKPYTGSCSWAGGKPFCYSTKTENIVHDSAAYREFVERNYLIRKLELDYLVQSQTALLNAFDKVVLLGRSEGA
;
A
#
# COMPACT_ATOMS: atom_id res chain seq x y z
N ASP A 1 0.10 14.79 -13.13
CA ASP A 1 -0.24 14.14 -14.40
C ASP A 1 0.86 14.42 -15.41
N ARG A 2 1.13 13.49 -16.32
CA ARG A 2 1.72 13.85 -17.61
C ARG A 2 0.91 13.39 -18.82
N ASP A 3 -0.24 12.72 -18.64
CA ASP A 3 -1.17 12.43 -19.75
C ASP A 3 -2.66 12.61 -19.34
N GLY A 4 -3.00 13.85 -19.02
CA GLY A 4 -4.33 14.44 -19.23
C GLY A 4 -5.53 13.98 -18.37
N SER A 5 -5.90 14.87 -17.44
CA SER A 5 -7.23 15.50 -17.25
C SER A 5 -8.05 15.06 -16.02
N LEU A 6 -8.05 15.97 -15.03
CA LEU A 6 -9.02 16.26 -13.94
C LEU A 6 -9.57 15.00 -13.21
N THR A 7 -9.25 14.63 -11.97
CA THR A 7 -8.92 15.37 -10.73
C THR A 7 -8.38 14.32 -9.75
N MET A 8 -7.14 14.49 -9.26
CA MET A 8 -6.41 13.61 -8.32
C MET A 8 -6.21 12.14 -8.75
N ARG A 9 -5.00 11.85 -9.23
CA ARG A 9 -4.53 10.53 -9.68
C ARG A 9 -3.34 10.13 -8.80
N TYR A 10 -3.47 8.98 -8.11
CA TYR A 10 -2.48 8.32 -7.26
C TYR A 10 -1.03 8.83 -7.36
N PHE A 11 -0.43 9.17 -6.21
CA PHE A 11 0.95 9.65 -6.12
C PHE A 11 1.81 8.61 -5.43
N ARG A 12 2.89 8.19 -6.11
CA ARG A 12 3.98 7.45 -5.48
C ARG A 12 5.01 8.46 -5.00
N VAL A 13 5.30 8.44 -3.71
CA VAL A 13 6.34 9.30 -3.13
C VAL A 13 7.72 8.72 -3.47
N SER A 14 8.50 9.44 -4.28
CA SER A 14 9.88 9.19 -4.67
C SER A 14 10.87 10.17 -4.04
N SER A 15 10.41 11.36 -3.66
CA SER A 15 11.12 12.44 -2.96
C SER A 15 10.24 12.98 -1.83
N SER A 16 10.47 12.44 -0.62
CA SER A 16 9.62 12.71 0.54
C SER A 16 9.43 14.20 0.84
N ALA A 17 10.49 15.00 0.82
CA ALA A 17 10.41 16.42 1.20
C ALA A 17 9.52 17.25 0.24
N ALA A 18 9.66 17.06 -1.07
CA ALA A 18 8.92 17.86 -2.06
C ALA A 18 7.49 17.36 -2.26
N GLU A 19 7.30 16.04 -2.29
CA GLU A 19 6.01 15.47 -2.64
C GLU A 19 5.05 15.47 -1.45
N TYR A 20 5.50 15.28 -0.20
CA TYR A 20 4.60 15.40 0.95
C TYR A 20 4.11 16.83 1.17
N ALA A 21 4.94 17.84 0.90
CA ALA A 21 4.52 19.24 0.92
C ALA A 21 3.46 19.54 -0.15
N MET A 22 3.63 18.99 -1.36
CA MET A 22 2.63 19.08 -2.42
C MET A 22 1.32 18.36 -2.04
N LEU A 23 1.40 17.18 -1.41
CA LEU A 23 0.20 16.47 -0.98
C LEU A 23 -0.55 17.24 0.12
N ALA A 24 0.17 17.87 1.04
CA ALA A 24 -0.41 18.72 2.07
C ALA A 24 -1.16 19.93 1.49
N SER A 25 -0.72 20.50 0.36
CA SER A 25 -1.40 21.63 -0.27
C SER A 25 -2.75 21.27 -0.92
N TYR A 26 -3.09 19.98 -1.02
CA TYR A 26 -4.41 19.53 -1.46
C TYR A 26 -5.44 19.42 -0.33
N ALA A 27 -5.06 19.70 0.92
CA ALA A 27 -5.97 19.61 2.06
C ALA A 27 -7.24 20.46 1.89
N ASP A 28 -7.13 21.65 1.30
CA ASP A 28 -8.25 22.59 1.14
C ASP A 28 -9.32 22.10 0.14
N CYS A 29 -9.00 21.13 -0.73
CA CYS A 29 -9.90 20.65 -1.78
C CYS A 29 -10.19 19.15 -1.73
N ALA A 30 -9.46 18.39 -0.90
CA ALA A 30 -9.69 16.97 -0.71
C ALA A 30 -10.71 16.69 0.42
N CYS A 31 -11.43 15.58 0.31
CA CYS A 31 -12.36 15.10 1.35
C CYS A 31 -11.64 14.59 2.60
N GLY A 32 -10.34 14.25 2.49
CA GLY A 32 -9.50 13.74 3.56
C GLY A 32 -8.26 13.03 3.03
N LEU A 33 -7.42 12.58 3.96
CA LEU A 33 -6.24 11.76 3.70
C LEU A 33 -6.55 10.28 4.01
N VAL A 34 -6.20 9.41 3.07
CA VAL A 34 -6.23 7.96 3.25
C VAL A 34 -4.80 7.45 3.31
N ILE A 35 -4.47 6.74 4.39
CA ILE A 35 -3.23 5.98 4.50
C ILE A 35 -3.57 4.54 4.13
N LEU A 36 -3.13 4.12 2.95
CA LEU A 36 -3.37 2.78 2.43
C LEU A 36 -2.25 1.84 2.86
N LEU A 37 -2.59 0.78 3.60
CA LEU A 37 -1.67 -0.22 4.10
C LEU A 37 -1.70 -1.46 3.20
N HIS A 38 -0.56 -1.78 2.60
CA HIS A 38 -0.47 -2.95 1.72
C HIS A 38 -0.35 -4.26 2.53
N GLY A 39 -0.71 -5.36 1.88
CA GLY A 39 -0.57 -6.70 2.47
C GLY A 39 0.88 -7.21 2.42
N SER A 40 1.07 -8.47 2.83
CA SER A 40 2.39 -9.13 2.85
C SER A 40 3.11 -9.15 1.49
N SER A 41 2.40 -9.19 0.35
CA SER A 41 3.07 -9.15 -0.96
C SER A 41 3.63 -7.79 -1.39
N GLY A 42 3.51 -6.76 -0.56
CA GLY A 42 3.83 -5.37 -0.92
C GLY A 42 2.67 -4.67 -1.63
N ALA A 43 2.94 -3.48 -2.15
CA ALA A 43 2.00 -2.80 -3.03
C ALA A 43 1.74 -3.62 -4.30
N THR A 44 0.48 -3.95 -4.55
CA THR A 44 0.03 -4.72 -5.73
C THR A 44 -1.00 -3.95 -6.52
N TRP A 45 -1.45 -4.53 -7.63
CA TRP A 45 -2.57 -4.00 -8.41
C TRP A 45 -3.79 -3.63 -7.53
N SER A 46 -4.13 -4.43 -6.50
CA SER A 46 -5.30 -4.10 -5.66
C SER A 46 -5.05 -2.89 -4.78
N SER A 47 -3.81 -2.69 -4.30
CA SER A 47 -3.43 -1.49 -3.55
C SER A 47 -3.62 -0.24 -4.41
N VAL A 48 -3.17 -0.29 -5.67
CA VAL A 48 -3.32 0.81 -6.63
C VAL A 48 -4.80 1.00 -7.01
N MET A 49 -5.58 -0.08 -7.11
CA MET A 49 -7.02 -0.03 -7.37
C MET A 49 -7.75 0.72 -6.25
N TYR A 50 -7.55 0.34 -4.99
CA TYR A 50 -8.14 1.03 -3.84
C TYR A 50 -7.70 2.48 -3.77
N ALA A 51 -6.41 2.77 -4.03
CA ALA A 51 -5.93 4.14 -4.09
C ALA A 51 -6.64 4.96 -5.17
N LYS A 52 -6.88 4.37 -6.36
CA LYS A 52 -7.65 5.00 -7.44
C LYS A 52 -9.11 5.22 -7.06
N MET A 53 -9.75 4.25 -6.39
CA MET A 53 -11.13 4.38 -5.90
C MET A 53 -11.27 5.53 -4.90
N MET A 54 -10.37 5.59 -3.91
CA MET A 54 -10.40 6.65 -2.89
C MET A 54 -10.10 8.03 -3.48
N ALA A 55 -9.17 8.11 -4.44
CA ALA A 55 -8.89 9.34 -5.16
C ALA A 55 -10.10 9.82 -5.98
N ASN A 56 -10.82 8.90 -6.65
CA ASN A 56 -12.03 9.21 -7.40
C ASN A 56 -13.18 9.75 -6.52
N VAL A 57 -13.22 9.37 -5.24
CA VAL A 57 -14.18 9.92 -4.26
C VAL A 57 -13.58 11.09 -3.47
N GLY A 58 -12.57 11.76 -4.01
CA GLY A 58 -12.07 13.05 -3.53
C GLY A 58 -10.99 12.98 -2.44
N HIS A 59 -10.39 11.81 -2.16
CA HIS A 59 -9.37 11.70 -1.11
C HIS A 59 -7.95 11.81 -1.66
N VAL A 60 -7.03 12.32 -0.85
CA VAL A 60 -5.59 12.15 -1.06
C VAL A 60 -5.21 10.77 -0.52
N VAL A 61 -4.42 10.00 -1.26
CA VAL A 61 -3.99 8.66 -0.81
C VAL A 61 -2.48 8.60 -0.73
N VAL A 62 -1.96 8.20 0.43
CA VAL A 62 -0.56 7.83 0.65
C VAL A 62 -0.46 6.36 1.00
N MET A 63 0.59 5.69 0.57
CA MET A 63 0.84 4.28 0.86
C MET A 63 2.27 4.13 1.32
N PRO A 64 2.52 4.04 2.64
CA PRO A 64 3.80 3.56 3.16
C PRO A 64 4.08 2.19 2.56
N ASP A 65 5.26 2.00 1.98
CA ASP A 65 5.64 0.74 1.33
C ASP A 65 7.07 0.37 1.69
N SER A 66 7.25 -0.36 2.81
CA SER A 66 8.58 -0.87 3.20
C SER A 66 9.13 -1.89 2.22
N MET A 67 8.33 -2.37 1.26
CA MET A 67 8.73 -3.31 0.23
C MET A 67 9.08 -2.61 -1.09
N ALA A 68 9.00 -1.28 -1.16
CA ALA A 68 9.56 -0.46 -2.24
C ALA A 68 11.08 -0.23 -2.12
N MET A 69 11.73 -0.80 -1.10
CA MET A 69 13.19 -0.77 -0.87
C MET A 69 13.98 -1.21 -2.11
N PRO A 70 15.21 -0.72 -2.36
CA PRO A 70 15.98 -1.10 -3.55
C PRO A 70 16.00 -2.62 -3.84
N ASP A 71 15.91 -3.02 -5.12
CA ASP A 71 15.92 -4.43 -5.53
C ASP A 71 17.17 -5.17 -5.03
N SER A 72 18.28 -4.44 -4.91
CA SER A 72 19.56 -4.94 -4.36
C SER A 72 19.46 -5.47 -2.93
N MET A 73 18.47 -5.03 -2.15
CA MET A 73 18.25 -5.54 -0.79
C MET A 73 17.55 -6.90 -0.79
N GLY A 74 16.93 -7.30 -1.91
CA GLY A 74 16.25 -8.60 -2.03
C GLY A 74 15.00 -8.74 -1.16
N LEU A 75 14.57 -7.69 -0.46
CA LEU A 75 13.46 -7.75 0.50
C LEU A 75 12.06 -7.62 -0.14
N LYS A 76 11.97 -7.27 -1.43
CA LYS A 76 10.66 -7.05 -2.08
C LYS A 76 9.85 -8.34 -2.22
N GLY A 77 8.53 -8.23 -2.01
CA GLY A 77 7.54 -9.21 -2.45
C GLY A 77 7.51 -9.37 -3.97
N SER A 78 6.89 -10.45 -4.47
CA SER A 78 6.83 -10.79 -5.91
C SER A 78 5.71 -10.09 -6.69
N GLY A 79 4.96 -9.20 -6.05
CA GLY A 79 3.84 -8.50 -6.69
C GLY A 79 4.32 -7.42 -7.66
N THR A 80 3.90 -7.50 -8.92
CA THR A 80 4.11 -6.40 -9.86
C THR A 80 3.21 -5.22 -9.50
N LEU A 81 3.81 -4.03 -9.33
CA LEU A 81 3.05 -2.79 -9.25
C LEU A 81 2.57 -2.44 -10.67
N LYS A 82 1.27 -2.60 -10.92
CA LYS A 82 0.66 -2.21 -12.19
C LYS A 82 0.45 -0.70 -12.25
N THR A 83 0.45 -0.17 -13.47
CA THR A 83 0.20 1.26 -13.69
C THR A 83 -1.28 1.58 -13.44
N THR A 84 -1.58 2.84 -13.12
CA THR A 84 -2.98 3.30 -12.92
C THR A 84 -3.81 3.30 -14.20
N ALA A 85 -3.16 3.30 -15.36
CA ALA A 85 -3.79 3.20 -16.68
C ALA A 85 -4.39 1.80 -16.93
N GLU A 86 -3.81 0.76 -16.30
CA GLU A 86 -4.29 -0.63 -16.40
C GLU A 86 -5.47 -0.93 -15.45
N ILE A 87 -5.92 0.06 -14.67
CA ILE A 87 -7.02 -0.09 -13.72
C ILE A 87 -8.28 0.47 -14.36
N ASP A 88 -9.16 -0.40 -14.81
CA ASP A 88 -10.51 -0.01 -15.21
C ASP A 88 -11.35 0.25 -13.95
N THR A 89 -11.97 1.43 -13.88
CA THR A 89 -12.86 1.80 -12.77
C THR A 89 -14.32 1.42 -13.02
N LEU A 90 -14.64 0.93 -14.21
CA LEU A 90 -15.92 0.32 -14.56
C LEU A 90 -15.88 -1.20 -14.40
N ASP A 91 -14.70 -1.79 -14.58
CA ASP A 91 -14.41 -3.19 -14.31
C ASP A 91 -13.21 -3.34 -13.38
N TYR A 92 -13.45 -3.04 -12.10
CA TYR A 92 -12.42 -3.14 -11.08
C TYR A 92 -11.82 -4.55 -11.03
N TRP A 93 -12.57 -5.64 -11.24
CA TRP A 93 -12.01 -7.00 -11.07
C TRP A 93 -11.42 -7.60 -12.35
N GLY A 94 -11.69 -7.01 -13.52
CA GLY A 94 -11.61 -7.64 -14.84
C GLY A 94 -10.31 -8.34 -15.21
N SER A 95 -9.15 -7.79 -14.82
CA SER A 95 -7.83 -8.32 -15.22
C SER A 95 -7.02 -8.94 -14.07
N SER A 96 -7.54 -8.89 -12.85
CA SER A 96 -6.80 -9.29 -11.65
C SER A 96 -7.39 -10.53 -11.03
N LYS A 97 -6.59 -11.58 -10.91
CA LYS A 97 -6.91 -12.73 -10.07
C LYS A 97 -6.22 -12.52 -8.72
N PRO A 98 -6.94 -12.18 -7.64
CA PRO A 98 -6.34 -11.92 -6.33
C PRO A 98 -5.59 -13.14 -5.75
N TYR A 99 -5.73 -14.32 -6.37
CA TYR A 99 -5.11 -15.58 -5.99
C TYR A 99 -3.93 -16.02 -6.88
N THR A 100 -3.54 -15.26 -7.92
CA THR A 100 -2.42 -15.66 -8.80
C THR A 100 -1.06 -15.16 -8.34
N GLY A 101 -0.97 -14.51 -7.18
CA GLY A 101 0.29 -14.14 -6.55
C GLY A 101 0.83 -15.30 -5.72
N SER A 102 1.98 -15.84 -6.09
CA SER A 102 2.80 -16.66 -5.21
C SER A 102 4.08 -15.90 -4.91
N CYS A 103 4.51 -15.92 -3.66
CA CYS A 103 5.85 -15.52 -3.33
C CYS A 103 6.50 -16.70 -2.59
N SER A 104 7.81 -16.92 -2.83
CA SER A 104 8.55 -18.00 -2.20
C SER A 104 9.23 -17.53 -0.91
N TRP A 105 9.05 -18.28 0.17
CA TRP A 105 9.78 -18.12 1.44
C TRP A 105 11.30 -18.27 1.26
N ALA A 106 11.75 -18.89 0.16
CA ALA A 106 13.16 -19.16 -0.06
C ALA A 106 13.97 -17.87 -0.25
N GLY A 107 14.97 -17.66 0.61
CA GLY A 107 16.03 -16.66 0.38
C GLY A 107 15.99 -15.39 1.24
N GLY A 108 15.37 -15.42 2.43
CA GLY A 108 15.48 -14.27 3.36
C GLY A 108 14.59 -13.08 2.98
N LYS A 109 13.40 -13.36 2.43
CA LYS A 109 12.35 -12.36 2.18
C LYS A 109 11.36 -12.34 3.35
N PRO A 110 11.58 -11.52 4.41
CA PRO A 110 10.77 -11.52 5.64
C PRO A 110 9.37 -10.92 5.43
N PHE A 111 8.95 -10.77 4.19
CA PHE A 111 7.72 -10.11 3.78
C PHE A 111 6.85 -11.07 2.95
N CYS A 112 7.40 -12.20 2.53
CA CYS A 112 6.76 -13.07 1.56
C CYS A 112 6.14 -14.32 2.22
N TYR A 113 4.81 -14.47 2.15
CA TYR A 113 4.09 -15.52 2.85
C TYR A 113 2.84 -16.04 2.09
N SER A 114 2.44 -17.29 2.37
CA SER A 114 1.26 -17.96 1.80
C SER A 114 0.22 -18.24 2.89
N THR A 115 -0.95 -17.61 2.79
CA THR A 115 -2.08 -17.73 3.72
C THR A 115 -3.03 -18.90 3.42
N LYS A 116 -2.60 -19.87 2.60
CA LYS A 116 -3.40 -21.07 2.30
C LYS A 116 -3.69 -21.87 3.57
N THR A 117 -4.93 -22.31 3.74
CA THR A 117 -5.40 -23.06 4.92
C THR A 117 -4.54 -24.27 5.25
N GLU A 118 -4.09 -25.02 4.24
CA GLU A 118 -3.21 -26.18 4.39
C GLU A 118 -1.88 -25.85 5.09
N ASN A 119 -1.30 -24.67 4.82
CA ASN A 119 -0.08 -24.22 5.48
C ASN A 119 -0.33 -23.86 6.96
N ILE A 120 -1.48 -23.25 7.24
CA ILE A 120 -1.86 -22.83 8.60
C ILE A 120 -2.10 -24.05 9.50
N VAL A 121 -2.79 -25.06 8.97
CA VAL A 121 -3.07 -26.29 9.71
C VAL A 121 -1.80 -27.11 9.92
N HIS A 122 -0.89 -27.10 8.95
CA HIS A 122 0.38 -27.83 9.04
C HIS A 122 1.34 -27.23 10.09
N ASP A 123 1.39 -25.90 10.23
CA ASP A 123 2.25 -25.21 11.22
C ASP A 123 1.63 -23.89 11.71
N SER A 124 0.80 -24.01 12.75
CA SER A 124 0.09 -22.86 13.34
C SER A 124 1.02 -21.92 14.11
N ALA A 125 2.15 -22.40 14.62
CA ALA A 125 3.13 -21.59 15.34
C ALA A 125 3.87 -20.65 14.37
N ALA A 126 4.33 -21.19 13.23
CA ALA A 126 4.91 -20.39 12.16
C ALA A 126 3.91 -19.37 11.59
N TYR A 127 2.63 -19.76 11.47
CA TYR A 127 1.59 -18.83 11.05
C TYR A 127 1.36 -17.69 12.05
N ARG A 128 1.31 -17.97 13.36
CA ARG A 128 1.17 -16.93 14.39
C ARG A 128 2.33 -15.93 14.31
N GLU A 129 3.56 -16.44 14.28
CA GLU A 129 4.76 -15.60 14.18
C GLU A 129 4.74 -14.73 12.91
N PHE A 130 4.22 -15.26 11.80
CA PHE A 130 4.00 -14.50 10.56
C PHE A 130 3.04 -13.31 10.76
N VAL A 131 1.86 -13.54 11.36
CA VAL A 131 0.87 -12.49 11.57
C VAL A 131 1.44 -11.40 12.47
N GLU A 132 2.13 -11.78 13.56
CA GLU A 132 2.77 -10.85 14.49
C GLU A 132 3.85 -10.00 13.79
N ARG A 133 4.69 -10.61 12.95
CA ARG A 133 5.74 -9.89 12.20
C ARG A 133 5.14 -8.91 11.20
N ASN A 134 4.10 -9.30 10.44
CA ASN A 134 3.43 -8.38 9.52
C ASN A 134 2.82 -7.20 10.25
N TYR A 135 2.12 -7.46 11.36
CA TYR A 135 1.57 -6.40 12.19
C TYR A 135 2.66 -5.44 12.66
N LEU A 136 3.78 -5.96 13.14
CA LEU A 136 4.91 -5.13 13.60
C LEU A 136 5.46 -4.26 12.47
N ILE A 137 5.60 -4.80 11.26
CA ILE A 137 6.07 -4.02 10.11
C ILE A 137 5.08 -2.91 9.75
N ARG A 138 3.77 -3.22 9.68
CA ARG A 138 2.73 -2.20 9.41
C ARG A 138 2.73 -1.11 10.48
N LYS A 139 2.91 -1.49 11.75
CA LYS A 139 3.08 -0.56 12.86
C LYS A 139 4.31 0.33 12.65
N LEU A 140 5.46 -0.24 12.28
CA LEU A 140 6.68 0.54 12.05
C LEU A 140 6.55 1.52 10.88
N GLU A 141 5.86 1.13 9.81
CA GLU A 141 5.55 2.02 8.68
C GLU A 141 4.67 3.19 9.11
N LEU A 142 3.61 2.91 9.88
CA LEU A 142 2.73 3.95 10.42
C LEU A 142 3.47 4.85 11.41
N ASP A 143 4.22 4.27 12.34
CA ASP A 143 5.03 5.01 13.31
C ASP A 143 6.00 5.96 12.58
N TYR A 144 6.68 5.46 11.54
CA TYR A 144 7.56 6.28 10.72
C TYR A 144 6.81 7.41 10.01
N LEU A 145 5.66 7.13 9.39
CA LEU A 145 4.86 8.14 8.72
C LEU A 145 4.39 9.22 9.72
N VAL A 146 3.87 8.81 10.88
CA VAL A 146 3.38 9.71 11.92
C VAL A 146 4.49 10.58 12.49
N GLN A 147 5.67 10.01 12.72
CA GLN A 147 6.81 10.75 13.28
C GLN A 147 7.46 11.67 12.26
N SER A 148 7.58 11.24 11.00
CA SER A 148 8.34 11.97 9.98
C SER A 148 7.51 12.93 9.14
N GLN A 149 6.19 12.72 9.03
CA GLN A 149 5.29 13.48 8.15
C GLN A 149 4.17 14.18 8.92
N THR A 150 4.47 14.70 10.10
CA THR A 150 3.52 15.45 10.94
C THR A 150 2.88 16.62 10.20
N ALA A 151 3.63 17.33 9.35
CA ALA A 151 3.11 18.43 8.54
C ALA A 151 2.02 17.99 7.57
N LEU A 152 2.17 16.82 6.93
CA LEU A 152 1.13 16.24 6.09
C LEU A 152 -0.10 15.90 6.93
N LEU A 153 0.08 15.18 8.03
CA LEU A 153 -1.03 14.73 8.88
C LEU A 153 -1.82 15.91 9.47
N ASN A 154 -1.12 16.97 9.89
CA ASN A 154 -1.74 18.18 10.43
C ASN A 154 -2.46 19.03 9.36
N ALA A 155 -2.18 18.80 8.07
CA ALA A 155 -2.87 19.52 7.01
C ALA A 155 -4.31 19.03 6.81
N PHE A 156 -4.62 17.79 7.17
CA PHE A 156 -5.95 17.20 6.95
C PHE A 156 -6.74 17.03 8.26
N ASP A 157 -7.96 17.54 8.30
CA ASP A 157 -8.88 17.32 9.42
C ASP A 157 -9.39 15.87 9.53
N LYS A 158 -9.31 15.12 8.43
CA LYS A 158 -9.78 13.73 8.35
C LYS A 158 -8.67 12.85 7.80
N VAL A 159 -8.24 11.89 8.63
CA VAL A 159 -7.26 10.87 8.27
C VAL A 159 -7.89 9.50 8.51
N VAL A 160 -7.88 8.64 7.50
CA VAL A 160 -8.46 7.30 7.56
C VAL A 160 -7.40 6.26 7.18
N LEU A 161 -7.36 5.15 7.92
CA LEU A 161 -6.57 3.98 7.53
C LEU A 161 -7.41 3.07 6.64
N LEU A 162 -6.85 2.64 5.52
CA LEU A 162 -7.45 1.67 4.63
C LEU A 162 -6.47 0.52 4.42
N GLY A 163 -6.84 -0.67 4.86
CA GLY A 163 -5.98 -1.84 4.79
C GLY A 163 -6.50 -2.92 3.86
N ARG A 164 -5.59 -3.80 3.42
CA ARG A 164 -5.94 -5.09 2.80
C ARG A 164 -5.23 -6.22 3.53
N SER A 165 -5.94 -7.33 3.73
CA SER A 165 -5.37 -8.56 4.29
C SER A 165 -4.73 -8.27 5.65
N GLU A 166 -3.42 -8.46 5.82
CA GLU A 166 -2.68 -8.21 7.06
C GLU A 166 -2.43 -6.72 7.34
N GLY A 167 -2.81 -5.83 6.41
CA GLY A 167 -2.79 -4.38 6.61
C GLY A 167 -4.14 -3.80 7.09
N ALA A 168 -5.20 -4.61 7.19
CA ALA A 168 -6.54 -4.22 7.63
C ALA A 168 -6.76 -4.37 9.13
#